data_AF-A0AAW1VJV7-F1
#
_entry.id   AF-A0AAW1VJV7-F1
#
_cell.length_a   1.000
_cell.length_b   1.000
_cell.length_c   1.000
_cell.angle_alpha   90.00
_cell.angle_beta   90.00
_cell.angle_gamma   90.00
#
_symmetry.space_group_name_H-M   'P 1'
#
loop_
_entity.id
_entity.type
_entity.pdbx_description
1 polymer ?
#
loop_
_entity_poly.entity_id
_entity_poly.type
_entity_poly.pdbx_seq_one_letter_code
_entity_poly.pdbx_strand_id
1 'polypeptide(L)'
;MTQKQKHHYLVGIRRRSNPDDDDDTVQQGPFQDCPARLPSSVLALQHPNAFALSPCRQDTRMRYPAMKFGGQITYSRTAVEVEKAAMEIIKTVKAKKSELGQNTVGFDIEWKPTFKRGVPPGKVAVLQICGDTSCCHVMHIIHSGIPRSLQLLLESSSILKVGVGIANDAVKFFKDYNVSIKAVEDLSYLANQKLCGDTQNWGLASLTEKLICKQLLKPNKIRLGNWETKYLSKEQLQYAATDAFASWYLYEVLRSLPDVENLEKVTAANQSDEQATEESQAASLK
;
A
#
# COMPACT_ATOMS: atom_id res chain seq x y z
N MET A 1 -21.18 -23.59 -45.93
CA MET A 1 -21.30 -24.84 -45.15
C MET A 1 -19.93 -25.15 -44.55
N THR A 2 -19.70 -24.77 -43.30
CA THR A 2 -18.52 -25.17 -42.53
C THR A 2 -18.90 -25.18 -41.05
N GLN A 3 -18.77 -26.36 -40.45
CA GLN A 3 -19.32 -26.76 -39.16
C GLN A 3 -18.45 -26.20 -38.03
N LYS A 4 -19.07 -25.52 -37.06
CA LYS A 4 -18.45 -25.12 -35.79
C LYS A 4 -18.41 -26.32 -34.85
N GLN A 5 -17.23 -26.79 -34.46
CA GLN A 5 -17.05 -27.69 -33.32
C GLN A 5 -17.22 -26.90 -32.02
N LYS A 6 -18.24 -27.28 -31.24
CA LYS A 6 -18.44 -26.86 -29.84
C LYS A 6 -17.75 -27.91 -28.95
N HIS A 7 -16.83 -27.48 -28.09
CA HIS A 7 -16.33 -28.32 -27.00
C HIS A 7 -17.19 -28.08 -25.75
N HIS A 8 -17.93 -29.11 -25.35
CA HIS A 8 -18.63 -29.21 -24.06
C HIS A 8 -17.67 -29.82 -23.04
N TYR A 9 -17.38 -29.13 -21.95
CA TYR A 9 -16.81 -29.75 -20.74
C TYR A 9 -17.93 -29.97 -19.73
N LEU A 10 -18.23 -31.24 -19.48
CA LEU A 10 -19.14 -31.72 -18.43
C LEU A 10 -18.36 -31.83 -17.12
N VAL A 11 -18.79 -31.08 -16.10
CA VAL A 11 -18.33 -31.22 -14.72
C VAL A 11 -19.18 -32.29 -14.04
N GLY A 12 -18.54 -33.41 -13.69
CA GLY A 12 -19.17 -34.49 -12.92
C GLY A 12 -19.26 -34.15 -11.44
N ILE A 13 -20.48 -34.00 -10.95
CA ILE A 13 -20.82 -33.93 -9.53
C ILE A 13 -20.89 -35.36 -8.99
N ARG A 14 -20.12 -35.68 -7.94
CA ARG A 14 -20.40 -36.81 -7.05
C ARG A 14 -20.48 -36.33 -5.61
N ARG A 15 -21.66 -36.46 -5.01
CA ARG A 15 -21.91 -36.41 -3.57
C ARG A 15 -21.73 -37.80 -2.95
N ARG A 16 -21.16 -37.88 -1.75
CA ARG A 16 -21.33 -38.89 -0.68
C ARG A 16 -20.48 -38.39 0.52
N SER A 17 -21.11 -37.83 1.57
CA SER A 17 -21.58 -38.47 2.82
C SER A 17 -20.47 -38.75 3.85
N ASN A 18 -20.53 -38.04 4.99
CA ASN A 18 -19.78 -38.31 6.25
C ASN A 18 -20.13 -39.70 6.83
N PRO A 19 -19.28 -40.27 7.71
CA PRO A 19 -19.41 -40.05 9.16
C PRO A 19 -18.06 -39.87 9.90
N ASP A 20 -18.20 -39.64 11.20
CA ASP A 20 -17.29 -39.12 12.22
C ASP A 20 -16.07 -39.99 12.63
N ASP A 21 -15.28 -39.38 13.51
CA ASP A 21 -14.20 -39.88 14.40
C ASP A 21 -12.78 -39.98 13.82
N ASP A 22 -11.89 -39.05 14.20
CA ASP A 22 -10.84 -39.36 15.18
C ASP A 22 -10.07 -38.11 15.64
N ASP A 23 -9.69 -38.19 16.91
CA ASP A 23 -8.87 -37.31 17.73
C ASP A 23 -7.54 -36.93 17.06
N ASP A 24 -7.21 -35.63 16.99
CA ASP A 24 -5.83 -35.22 16.75
C ASP A 24 -5.50 -33.91 17.48
N THR A 25 -4.65 -34.10 18.47
CA THR A 25 -4.06 -33.11 19.37
C THR A 25 -3.09 -32.23 18.59
N VAL A 26 -3.45 -30.97 18.34
CA VAL A 26 -2.51 -30.00 17.76
C VAL A 26 -1.48 -29.61 18.81
N GLN A 27 -0.30 -30.22 18.72
CA GLN A 27 0.90 -29.77 19.43
C GLN A 27 1.29 -28.37 18.92
N GLN A 28 1.20 -27.38 19.80
CA GLN A 28 1.77 -26.05 19.58
C GLN A 28 3.31 -26.18 19.64
N GLY A 29 3.96 -26.03 18.48
CA GLY A 29 5.41 -25.84 18.41
C GLY A 29 5.83 -24.52 19.07
N PRO A 30 7.08 -24.41 19.53
CA PRO A 30 7.51 -23.30 20.39
C PRO A 30 7.51 -21.97 19.61
N PHE A 31 6.85 -20.97 20.20
CA PHE A 31 6.97 -19.57 19.82
C PHE A 31 8.44 -19.15 19.84
N GLN A 32 9.02 -18.87 18.68
CA GLN A 32 10.30 -18.16 18.60
C GLN A 32 10.02 -16.66 18.74
N ASP A 33 10.08 -16.18 19.98
CA ASP A 33 10.20 -14.75 20.27
C ASP A 33 11.49 -14.20 19.67
N CYS A 34 11.38 -13.31 18.69
CA CYS A 34 12.51 -12.51 18.21
C CYS A 34 12.61 -11.21 19.02
N PRO A 35 13.68 -10.97 19.80
CA PRO A 35 13.85 -9.73 20.53
C PRO A 35 14.36 -8.64 19.59
N ALA A 36 13.47 -7.79 19.07
CA ALA A 36 13.90 -6.57 18.39
C ALA A 36 14.40 -5.53 19.42
N ARG A 37 15.69 -5.59 19.77
CA ARG A 37 16.45 -4.42 20.23
C ARG A 37 17.48 -4.07 19.17
N LEU A 38 17.44 -2.83 18.69
CA LEU A 38 18.48 -2.28 17.83
C LEU A 38 19.77 -2.10 18.66
N PRO A 39 20.95 -2.45 18.12
CA PRO A 39 22.23 -2.23 18.80
C PRO A 39 22.55 -0.74 18.94
N SER A 40 23.13 -0.36 20.09
CA SER A 40 23.37 1.03 20.52
C SER A 40 24.44 1.80 19.73
N SER A 41 25.05 1.21 18.70
CA SER A 41 26.20 1.79 17.99
C SER A 41 25.85 2.66 16.76
N VAL A 42 24.56 2.93 16.49
CA VAL A 42 24.13 3.81 15.38
C VAL A 42 23.57 5.15 15.89
N LEU A 43 24.14 5.69 16.99
CA LEU A 43 23.72 6.96 17.59
C LEU A 43 24.57 8.18 17.21
N ALA A 44 25.53 8.03 16.29
CA ALA A 44 26.37 9.13 15.87
C ALA A 44 26.34 9.27 14.35
N LEU A 45 25.36 10.04 13.86
CA LEU A 45 25.54 11.07 12.82
C LEU A 45 24.24 11.90 12.79
N GLN A 46 24.35 13.14 13.27
CA GLN A 46 23.24 14.06 13.49
C GLN A 46 22.75 14.65 12.15
N HIS A 47 21.47 14.42 11.83
CA HIS A 47 20.66 15.33 11.03
C HIS A 47 19.29 15.54 11.71
N PRO A 48 18.74 16.77 11.74
CA PRO A 48 17.49 17.05 12.42
C PRO A 48 16.32 16.74 11.49
N ASN A 49 15.90 15.49 11.40
CA ASN A 49 14.51 15.13 11.09
C ASN A 49 14.24 13.67 11.52
N ALA A 50 13.20 13.54 12.34
CA ALA A 50 12.92 12.38 13.16
C ALA A 50 12.42 11.16 12.36
N PHE A 51 13.15 10.06 12.45
CA PHE A 51 12.65 8.71 12.14
C PHE A 51 13.13 7.74 13.22
N ALA A 52 12.69 7.95 14.45
CA ALA A 52 12.77 6.92 15.48
C ALA A 52 11.46 6.11 15.43
N LEU A 53 11.42 5.07 14.60
CA LEU A 53 10.32 4.10 14.61
C LEU A 53 10.41 3.29 15.90
N SER A 54 9.60 3.65 16.90
CA SER A 54 9.34 2.75 18.03
C SER A 54 8.27 1.73 17.61
N PRO A 55 8.45 0.43 17.88
CA PRO A 55 7.41 -0.56 17.60
C PRO A 55 6.11 -0.17 18.31
N CYS A 56 5.01 -0.08 17.58
CA CYS A 56 3.70 0.17 18.18
C CYS A 56 3.38 -0.99 19.14
N ARG A 57 3.17 -0.68 20.43
CA ARG A 57 2.77 -1.70 21.41
C ARG A 57 1.39 -2.24 21.02
N GLN A 58 1.25 -3.56 20.99
CA GLN A 58 -0.05 -4.23 20.88
C GLN A 58 -0.83 -4.08 22.19
N ASP A 59 -1.09 -2.85 22.63
CA ASP A 59 -2.02 -2.58 23.72
C ASP A 59 -3.40 -2.35 23.10
N THR A 60 -4.28 -3.34 23.27
CA THR A 60 -5.65 -3.33 22.74
C THR A 60 -6.53 -2.21 23.31
N ARG A 61 -6.05 -1.42 24.29
CA ARG A 61 -6.73 -0.24 24.84
C ARG A 61 -6.29 1.11 24.28
N MET A 62 -5.18 1.21 23.54
CA MET A 62 -4.75 2.52 23.02
C MET A 62 -5.44 2.86 21.70
N ARG A 63 -6.22 3.95 21.71
CA ARG A 63 -6.79 4.52 20.49
C ARG A 63 -5.74 5.40 19.82
N TYR A 64 -5.14 4.90 18.74
CA TYR A 64 -4.17 5.68 17.96
C TYR A 64 -4.79 6.99 17.43
N PRO A 65 -4.00 8.07 17.32
CA PRO A 65 -4.47 9.31 16.74
C PRO A 65 -4.90 9.10 15.28
N ALA A 66 -5.98 9.77 14.88
CA ALA A 66 -6.46 9.70 13.51
C ALA A 66 -5.45 10.34 12.55
N MET A 67 -5.08 9.61 11.49
CA MET A 67 -4.30 10.15 10.38
C MET A 67 -5.20 11.02 9.50
N LYS A 68 -4.67 12.18 9.13
CA LYS A 68 -5.27 13.10 8.15
C LYS A 68 -4.14 13.71 7.32
N PHE A 69 -4.38 13.87 6.03
CA PHE A 69 -3.50 14.71 5.21
C PHE A 69 -3.60 16.17 5.67
N GLY A 70 -2.46 16.78 6.00
CA GLY A 70 -2.38 18.15 6.53
C GLY A 70 -2.01 19.22 5.50
N GLY A 71 -1.66 18.82 4.27
CA GLY A 71 -1.27 19.74 3.21
C GLY A 71 -2.45 20.31 2.42
N GLN A 72 -2.14 20.97 1.31
CA GLN A 72 -3.12 21.53 0.41
C GLN A 72 -3.79 20.44 -0.44
N ILE A 73 -5.12 20.41 -0.44
CA ILE A 73 -5.90 19.53 -1.32
C ILE A 73 -6.30 20.32 -2.57
N THR A 74 -5.75 19.92 -3.72
CA THR A 74 -6.10 20.50 -5.03
C THR A 74 -7.23 19.69 -5.64
N TYR A 75 -8.42 20.26 -5.68
CA TYR A 75 -9.61 19.62 -6.25
C TYR A 75 -9.88 20.08 -7.68
N SER A 76 -9.80 19.16 -8.63
CA SER A 76 -9.96 19.43 -10.08
C SER A 76 -11.18 18.70 -10.62
N ARG A 77 -12.03 19.38 -11.39
CA ARG A 77 -13.30 18.82 -11.91
C ARG A 77 -13.46 18.95 -13.42
N THR A 78 -12.82 19.92 -14.03
CA THR A 78 -12.86 20.14 -15.48
C THR A 78 -11.63 19.53 -16.15
N ALA A 79 -11.73 19.23 -17.44
CA ALA A 79 -10.60 18.71 -18.22
C ALA A 79 -9.37 19.63 -18.13
N VAL A 80 -9.57 20.95 -18.15
CA VAL A 80 -8.49 21.95 -18.06
C VAL A 80 -7.81 21.92 -16.69
N GLU A 81 -8.58 21.84 -15.61
CA GLU A 81 -8.03 21.75 -14.25
C GLU A 81 -7.25 20.44 -14.04
N VAL A 82 -7.75 19.32 -14.56
CA VAL A 82 -7.08 18.01 -14.46
C VAL A 82 -5.83 17.94 -15.33
N GLU A 83 -5.86 18.51 -16.53
CA GLU A 83 -4.68 18.63 -17.40
C GLU A 83 -3.58 19.44 -16.68
N LYS A 84 -3.94 20.58 -16.07
CA LYS A 84 -3.02 21.39 -15.28
C LYS A 84 -2.46 20.63 -14.08
N ALA A 85 -3.31 19.98 -13.29
CA ALA A 85 -2.89 19.19 -12.13
C ALA A 85 -1.92 18.07 -12.52
N ALA A 86 -2.19 17.35 -13.61
CA ALA A 86 -1.30 16.29 -14.09
C ALA A 86 0.08 16.84 -14.53
N MET A 87 0.11 17.97 -15.24
CA MET A 87 1.37 18.64 -15.60
C MET A 87 2.17 19.07 -14.37
N GLU A 88 1.49 19.63 -13.36
CA GLU A 88 2.11 20.02 -12.08
C GLU A 88 2.72 18.81 -11.36
N ILE A 89 1.99 17.70 -11.25
CA ILE A 89 2.51 16.46 -10.65
C ILE A 89 3.76 15.98 -11.40
N ILE A 90 3.70 15.87 -12.73
CA ILE A 90 4.84 15.43 -13.55
C ILE A 90 6.06 16.33 -13.31
N LYS A 91 5.86 17.65 -13.27
CA LYS A 91 6.92 18.63 -13.05
C LYS A 91 7.54 18.46 -11.65
N THR A 92 6.71 18.42 -10.61
CA THR A 92 7.16 18.32 -9.22
C THR A 92 7.89 17.01 -8.95
N VAL A 93 7.35 15.88 -9.42
CA VAL A 93 7.98 14.57 -9.25
C VAL A 93 9.32 14.50 -9.97
N LYS A 94 9.41 15.02 -11.20
CA LYS A 94 10.69 15.06 -11.94
C LYS A 94 11.73 15.97 -11.27
N ALA A 95 11.32 17.07 -10.66
CA ALA A 95 12.22 17.95 -9.93
C ALA A 95 12.81 17.29 -8.69
N LYS A 96 12.02 16.49 -7.95
CA LYS A 96 12.50 15.75 -6.76
C LYS A 96 13.48 14.62 -7.08
N LYS A 97 13.41 14.07 -8.31
CA LYS A 97 14.29 12.99 -8.78
C LYS A 97 15.79 13.31 -8.60
N SER A 98 16.17 14.59 -8.69
CA SER A 98 17.58 14.99 -8.55
C SER A 98 18.13 14.83 -7.13
N GLU A 99 17.28 14.60 -6.12
CA GLU A 99 17.69 14.65 -4.71
C GLU A 99 17.62 13.31 -3.97
N LEU A 100 16.62 12.44 -4.23
CA LEU A 100 16.29 11.33 -3.31
C LEU A 100 15.98 9.94 -3.95
N GLY A 101 16.23 9.73 -5.24
CA GLY A 101 16.01 8.44 -5.91
C GLY A 101 14.64 8.29 -6.61
N GLN A 102 14.09 7.07 -6.63
CA GLN A 102 12.91 6.68 -7.45
C GLN A 102 11.72 7.62 -7.26
N ASN A 103 11.13 8.05 -8.37
CA ASN A 103 9.93 8.88 -8.42
C ASN A 103 8.70 8.08 -7.98
N THR A 104 8.16 8.36 -6.81
CA THR A 104 6.99 7.65 -6.27
C THR A 104 5.85 8.62 -5.93
N VAL A 105 4.62 8.19 -6.21
CA VAL A 105 3.38 8.84 -5.77
C VAL A 105 2.43 7.82 -5.18
N GLY A 106 1.74 8.19 -4.11
CA GLY A 106 0.60 7.46 -3.59
C GLY A 106 -0.59 7.65 -4.52
N PHE A 107 -1.30 6.56 -4.78
CA PHE A 107 -2.39 6.48 -5.74
C PHE A 107 -3.58 5.79 -5.11
N ASP A 108 -4.78 6.32 -5.37
CA ASP A 108 -6.04 5.69 -5.00
C ASP A 108 -7.14 6.10 -5.99
N ILE A 109 -8.25 5.37 -5.98
CA ILE A 109 -9.44 5.66 -6.80
C ILE A 109 -10.74 5.36 -6.06
N GLU A 110 -11.79 6.14 -6.37
CA GLU A 110 -13.11 6.00 -5.74
C GLU A 110 -14.24 5.95 -6.75
N TRP A 111 -15.29 5.18 -6.46
CA TRP A 111 -16.47 5.03 -7.30
C TRP A 111 -17.73 4.81 -6.48
N LYS A 112 -18.89 5.12 -7.06
CA LYS A 112 -20.18 4.85 -6.41
C LYS A 112 -20.42 3.32 -6.32
N PRO A 113 -20.59 2.75 -5.11
CA PRO A 113 -20.87 1.33 -4.97
C PRO A 113 -22.29 1.01 -5.46
N THR A 114 -22.47 -0.23 -5.91
CA THR A 114 -23.81 -0.77 -6.19
C THR A 114 -24.04 -2.04 -5.37
N PHE A 115 -25.13 -2.07 -4.60
CA PHE A 115 -25.48 -3.19 -3.71
C PHE A 115 -26.54 -4.13 -4.31
N LYS A 116 -27.01 -3.83 -5.53
CA LYS A 116 -27.99 -4.66 -6.23
C LYS A 116 -27.27 -5.79 -6.97
N ARG A 117 -27.63 -7.04 -6.64
CA ARG A 117 -27.07 -8.24 -7.28
C ARG A 117 -27.19 -8.17 -8.81
N GLY A 118 -26.09 -8.46 -9.50
CA GLY A 118 -26.04 -8.47 -10.98
C GLY A 118 -25.88 -7.09 -11.62
N VAL A 119 -25.90 -6.00 -10.85
CA VAL A 119 -25.59 -4.66 -11.37
C VAL A 119 -24.11 -4.36 -11.08
N PRO A 120 -23.30 -4.03 -12.10
CA PRO A 120 -21.90 -3.69 -11.88
C PRO A 120 -21.76 -2.40 -11.05
N PRO A 121 -20.64 -2.22 -10.33
CA PRO A 121 -20.34 -0.95 -9.67
C PRO A 121 -20.23 0.19 -10.69
N GLY A 122 -20.35 1.43 -10.20
CA GLY A 122 -20.13 2.61 -11.03
C GLY A 122 -18.71 2.66 -11.61
N LYS A 123 -18.52 3.51 -12.61
CA LYS A 123 -17.18 3.80 -13.15
C LYS A 123 -16.33 4.48 -12.08
N VAL A 124 -15.00 4.38 -12.19
CA VAL A 124 -14.10 5.20 -11.36
C VAL A 124 -14.49 6.67 -11.50
N ALA A 125 -14.85 7.30 -10.39
CA ALA A 125 -15.35 8.67 -10.40
C ALA A 125 -14.28 9.68 -9.99
N VAL A 126 -13.43 9.31 -9.05
CA VAL A 126 -12.37 10.16 -8.50
C VAL A 126 -11.07 9.40 -8.51
N LEU A 127 -9.99 10.10 -8.82
CA LEU A 127 -8.62 9.61 -8.79
C LEU A 127 -7.78 10.54 -7.92
N GLN A 128 -6.96 9.99 -7.04
CA GLN A 128 -6.11 10.76 -6.14
C GLN A 128 -4.63 10.46 -6.36
N ILE A 129 -3.82 11.51 -6.33
CA ILE A 129 -2.36 11.40 -6.42
C ILE A 129 -1.71 12.31 -5.38
N CYS A 130 -0.85 11.74 -4.54
CA CYS A 130 -0.08 12.45 -3.52
C CYS A 130 1.39 12.07 -3.61
N GLY A 131 2.30 13.05 -3.65
CA GLY A 131 3.75 12.79 -3.78
C GLY A 131 4.62 13.44 -2.71
N ASP A 132 4.01 14.13 -1.74
CA ASP A 132 4.67 14.68 -0.54
C ASP A 132 3.65 15.09 0.52
N THR A 133 4.12 15.73 1.58
CA THR A 133 3.34 16.28 2.68
C THR A 133 2.65 17.61 2.37
N SER A 134 2.98 18.25 1.25
CA SER A 134 2.57 19.62 0.91
C SER A 134 1.29 19.67 0.06
N CYS A 135 1.14 18.78 -0.93
CA CYS A 135 0.01 18.80 -1.84
C CYS A 135 -0.50 17.40 -2.21
N CYS A 136 -1.83 17.25 -2.21
CA CYS A 136 -2.52 16.09 -2.74
C CYS A 136 -3.54 16.53 -3.78
N HIS A 137 -3.53 15.90 -4.96
CA HIS A 137 -4.47 16.19 -6.03
C HIS A 137 -5.63 15.19 -5.98
N VAL A 138 -6.85 15.71 -5.96
CA VAL A 138 -8.10 14.93 -6.03
C VAL A 138 -8.81 15.32 -7.31
N MET A 139 -8.82 14.42 -8.29
CA MET A 139 -9.31 14.67 -9.64
C MET A 139 -10.65 13.96 -9.85
N HIS A 140 -11.70 14.73 -10.12
CA HIS A 140 -13.05 14.23 -10.34
C HIS A 140 -13.24 13.83 -11.82
N ILE A 141 -12.66 12.68 -12.18
CA ILE A 141 -12.51 12.21 -13.56
C ILE A 141 -13.82 11.82 -14.25
N ILE A 142 -14.90 11.55 -13.51
CA ILE A 142 -16.21 11.33 -14.15
C ILE A 142 -16.74 12.58 -14.85
N HIS A 143 -16.35 13.78 -14.39
CA HIS A 143 -16.75 15.06 -14.98
C HIS A 143 -15.73 15.60 -15.99
N SER A 144 -14.44 15.36 -15.73
CA SER A 144 -13.35 15.90 -16.55
C SER A 144 -12.92 14.98 -17.69
N GLY A 145 -13.23 13.69 -17.62
CA GLY A 145 -12.62 12.68 -18.46
C GLY A 145 -11.13 12.48 -18.13
N ILE A 146 -10.40 11.86 -19.04
CA ILE A 146 -8.95 11.62 -18.91
C ILE A 146 -8.23 12.46 -19.96
N PRO A 147 -7.78 13.68 -19.62
CA PRO A 147 -7.05 14.51 -20.56
C PRO A 147 -5.61 13.99 -20.73
N ARG A 148 -4.91 14.49 -21.76
CA ARG A 148 -3.68 13.86 -22.27
C ARG A 148 -2.56 13.78 -21.23
N SER A 149 -2.35 14.83 -20.44
CA SER A 149 -1.30 14.83 -19.42
C SER A 149 -1.60 13.85 -18.29
N LEU A 150 -2.87 13.65 -17.92
CA LEU A 150 -3.24 12.63 -16.94
C LEU A 150 -2.97 11.22 -17.50
N GLN A 151 -3.33 10.96 -18.76
CA GLN A 151 -3.01 9.68 -19.40
C GLN A 151 -1.50 9.42 -19.40
N LEU A 152 -0.69 10.40 -19.81
CA LEU A 152 0.77 10.31 -19.81
C LEU A 152 1.35 10.04 -18.43
N LEU A 153 0.81 10.68 -17.38
CA LEU A 153 1.20 10.45 -15.99
C LEU A 153 0.93 8.99 -15.58
N LEU A 154 -0.27 8.47 -15.87
CA LEU A 154 -0.68 7.11 -15.49
C LEU A 154 0.08 6.03 -16.27
N GLU A 155 0.32 6.25 -17.57
CA GLU A 155 1.03 5.31 -18.45
C GLU A 155 2.56 5.41 -18.36
N SER A 156 3.09 6.35 -17.57
CA SER A 156 4.53 6.54 -17.37
C SER A 156 5.12 5.45 -16.48
N SER A 157 6.06 4.65 -17.02
CA SER A 157 6.85 3.71 -16.21
C SER A 157 7.93 4.39 -15.36
N SER A 158 8.14 5.70 -15.52
CA SER A 158 9.16 6.47 -14.78
C SER A 158 8.67 7.05 -13.46
N ILE A 159 7.38 6.88 -13.15
CA ILE A 159 6.74 7.33 -11.91
C ILE A 159 6.01 6.12 -11.35
N LEU A 160 6.50 5.62 -10.22
CA LEU A 160 5.92 4.50 -9.48
C LEU A 160 4.66 4.98 -8.75
N LYS A 161 3.58 4.20 -8.86
CA LYS A 161 2.33 4.41 -8.14
C LYS A 161 2.23 3.34 -7.08
N VAL A 162 2.03 3.76 -5.84
CA VAL A 162 1.96 2.89 -4.68
C VAL A 162 0.58 2.96 -4.04
N GLY A 163 0.09 1.82 -3.56
CA GLY A 163 -1.20 1.69 -2.90
C GLY A 163 -1.41 0.27 -2.38
N VAL A 164 -2.50 0.04 -1.66
CA VAL A 164 -2.91 -1.31 -1.23
C VAL A 164 -4.03 -1.79 -2.13
N GLY A 165 -3.87 -2.95 -2.76
CA GLY A 165 -4.83 -3.47 -3.74
C GLY A 165 -4.73 -2.79 -5.10
N ILE A 166 -3.64 -2.06 -5.36
CA ILE A 166 -3.49 -1.17 -6.52
C ILE A 166 -3.56 -1.89 -7.88
N ALA A 167 -3.23 -3.18 -7.91
CA ALA A 167 -3.40 -4.00 -9.12
C ALA A 167 -4.88 -4.12 -9.52
N ASN A 168 -5.79 -4.26 -8.54
CA ASN A 168 -7.23 -4.29 -8.79
C ASN A 168 -7.72 -2.93 -9.30
N ASP A 169 -7.19 -1.85 -8.75
CA ASP A 169 -7.50 -0.50 -9.18
C ASP A 169 -7.05 -0.25 -10.62
N ALA A 170 -5.83 -0.66 -10.98
CA ALA A 170 -5.32 -0.58 -12.35
C ALA A 170 -6.20 -1.37 -13.34
N VAL A 171 -6.63 -2.59 -12.97
CA VAL A 171 -7.53 -3.41 -13.79
C VAL A 171 -8.89 -2.73 -13.96
N LYS A 172 -9.47 -2.19 -12.88
CA LYS A 172 -10.75 -1.47 -12.94
C LYS A 172 -10.63 -0.22 -13.81
N PHE A 173 -9.58 0.58 -13.61
CA PHE A 173 -9.33 1.80 -14.36
C PHE A 173 -9.19 1.51 -15.86
N PHE A 174 -8.46 0.45 -16.23
CA PHE A 174 -8.34 0.02 -17.62
C PHE A 174 -9.69 -0.39 -18.21
N LYS A 175 -10.53 -1.14 -17.47
CA LYS A 175 -11.88 -1.49 -17.93
C LYS A 175 -12.78 -0.27 -18.12
N ASP A 176 -12.67 0.72 -17.25
CA ASP A 176 -13.55 1.88 -17.26
C ASP A 176 -13.13 2.94 -18.30
N TYR A 177 -11.82 3.10 -18.55
CA TYR A 177 -11.26 4.21 -19.33
C TYR A 177 -10.32 3.80 -20.47
N ASN A 178 -9.99 2.51 -20.62
CA ASN A 178 -9.03 2.00 -21.59
C ASN A 178 -7.65 2.70 -21.51
N VAL A 179 -7.22 2.99 -20.28
CA VAL A 179 -5.92 3.60 -19.96
C VAL A 179 -5.17 2.68 -19.01
N SER A 180 -3.92 2.36 -19.33
CA SER A 180 -3.10 1.45 -18.52
C SER A 180 -2.34 2.22 -17.45
N ILE A 181 -2.58 1.89 -16.18
CA ILE A 181 -1.73 2.38 -15.08
C ILE A 181 -0.46 1.52 -15.05
N LYS A 182 0.69 2.14 -15.32
CA LYS A 182 2.00 1.47 -15.33
C LYS A 182 2.82 1.81 -14.09
N ALA A 183 3.84 1.00 -13.82
CA ALA A 183 4.71 1.11 -12.63
C ALA A 183 3.89 1.03 -11.33
N VAL A 184 3.24 -0.12 -11.20
CA VAL A 184 2.57 -0.73 -10.06
C VAL A 184 3.43 -1.12 -8.86
N GLU A 185 3.20 -0.69 -7.62
CA GLU A 185 3.76 -1.40 -6.44
C GLU A 185 2.71 -1.53 -5.33
N ASP A 186 2.46 -2.77 -4.91
CA ASP A 186 1.46 -3.07 -3.89
C ASP A 186 2.09 -3.09 -2.49
N LEU A 187 1.57 -2.25 -1.60
CA LEU A 187 2.13 -2.09 -0.26
C LEU A 187 1.92 -3.31 0.65
N SER A 188 0.91 -4.14 0.41
CA SER A 188 0.76 -5.39 1.14
C SER A 188 1.87 -6.36 0.75
N TYR A 189 2.19 -6.43 -0.54
CA TYR A 189 3.29 -7.26 -1.03
C TYR A 189 4.64 -6.74 -0.54
N LEU A 190 4.89 -5.44 -0.64
CA LEU A 190 6.13 -4.83 -0.12
C LEU A 190 6.28 -5.02 1.39
N ALA A 191 5.19 -4.87 2.15
CA ALA A 191 5.22 -5.08 3.60
C ALA A 191 5.62 -6.52 3.96
N ASN A 192 5.12 -7.53 3.26
CA ASN A 192 5.50 -8.93 3.52
C ASN A 192 6.97 -9.25 3.16
N GLN A 193 7.61 -8.44 2.31
CA GLN A 193 9.06 -8.56 2.04
C GLN A 193 9.93 -7.86 3.09
N LYS A 194 9.40 -6.81 3.72
CA LYS A 194 10.13 -5.93 4.64
C LYS A 194 9.91 -6.24 6.11
N LEU A 195 8.76 -6.80 6.45
CA LEU A 195 8.38 -7.12 7.83
C LEU A 195 8.60 -8.59 8.11
N CYS A 196 9.31 -8.91 9.19
CA CYS A 196 9.45 -10.28 9.66
C CYS A 196 8.10 -10.83 10.18
N GLY A 197 7.88 -12.13 9.97
CA GLY A 197 6.71 -12.86 10.44
C GLY A 197 5.89 -13.49 9.32
N ASP A 198 4.73 -14.03 9.68
CA ASP A 198 3.85 -14.67 8.71
C ASP A 198 3.35 -13.70 7.65
N THR A 199 3.18 -14.21 6.43
CA THR A 199 2.58 -13.46 5.32
C THR A 199 1.15 -13.06 5.67
N GLN A 200 0.84 -11.77 5.55
CA GLN A 200 -0.49 -11.23 5.86
C GLN A 200 -1.10 -10.52 4.65
N ASN A 201 -2.43 -10.52 4.60
CA ASN A 201 -3.20 -9.69 3.68
C ASN A 201 -3.43 -8.32 4.32
N TRP A 202 -2.53 -7.39 4.06
CA TRP A 202 -2.56 -6.07 4.67
C TRP A 202 -3.59 -5.17 4.01
N GLY A 203 -4.35 -4.44 4.83
CA GLY A 203 -5.14 -3.30 4.40
C GLY A 203 -4.37 -2.00 4.68
N LEU A 204 -4.70 -0.92 3.96
CA LEU A 204 -4.08 0.39 4.20
C LEU A 204 -4.22 0.84 5.67
N ALA A 205 -5.37 0.57 6.30
CA ALA A 205 -5.59 0.90 7.71
C ALA A 205 -4.72 0.07 8.66
N SER A 206 -4.62 -1.25 8.45
CA SER A 206 -3.82 -2.11 9.32
C SER A 206 -2.32 -1.86 9.16
N LEU A 207 -1.84 -1.54 7.95
CA LEU A 207 -0.46 -1.09 7.76
C LEU A 207 -0.18 0.25 8.43
N THR A 208 -1.13 1.19 8.35
CA THR A 208 -1.01 2.49 9.01
C THR A 208 -0.87 2.33 10.53
N GLU A 209 -1.69 1.46 11.13
CA GLU A 209 -1.60 1.17 12.56
C GLU A 209 -0.29 0.46 12.91
N LYS A 210 0.12 -0.54 12.12
CA LYS A 210 1.33 -1.34 12.35
C LYS A 210 2.62 -0.53 12.23
N LEU A 211 2.73 0.32 11.22
CA LEU A 211 4.00 0.98 10.86
C LEU A 211 4.20 2.33 11.55
N ILE A 212 3.12 3.09 11.77
CA ILE A 212 3.24 4.49 12.21
C ILE A 212 2.34 4.84 13.40
N CYS A 213 1.68 3.85 14.01
CA CYS A 213 0.84 4.00 15.19
C CYS A 213 -0.26 5.08 15.00
N LYS A 214 -0.86 5.14 13.81
CA LYS A 214 -2.00 6.01 13.50
C LYS A 214 -3.17 5.19 12.99
N GLN A 215 -4.37 5.74 13.11
CA GLN A 215 -5.57 5.11 12.58
C GLN A 215 -6.10 5.87 11.36
N LEU A 216 -6.36 5.14 10.27
CA LEU A 216 -7.16 5.65 9.15
C LEU A 216 -8.63 5.47 9.44
N LEU A 217 -9.35 6.57 9.60
CA LEU A 217 -10.80 6.53 9.81
C LEU A 217 -11.48 6.19 8.48
N LYS A 218 -12.24 5.08 8.46
CA LYS A 218 -13.00 4.61 7.29
C LYS A 218 -14.50 4.67 7.49
N PRO A 219 -15.10 5.86 7.68
CA PRO A 219 -16.54 5.98 7.89
C PRO A 219 -17.30 5.49 6.66
N ASN A 220 -18.15 4.47 6.82
CA ASN A 220 -18.93 3.88 5.73
C ASN A 220 -19.77 4.91 4.97
N LYS A 221 -20.27 5.96 5.63
CA LYS A 221 -21.01 7.04 4.98
C LYS A 221 -20.22 7.75 3.88
N ILE A 222 -18.89 7.88 4.04
CA ILE A 222 -18.01 8.51 3.06
C ILE A 222 -17.50 7.46 2.06
N ARG A 223 -16.91 6.37 2.56
CA ARG A 223 -16.31 5.30 1.75
C ARG A 223 -17.31 4.65 0.80
N LEU A 224 -18.53 4.41 1.27
CA LEU A 224 -19.63 3.85 0.46
C LEU A 224 -20.59 4.93 -0.07
N GLY A 225 -20.15 6.19 -0.04
CA GLY A 225 -20.93 7.33 -0.48
C GLY A 225 -21.04 7.44 -2.00
N ASN A 226 -21.78 8.46 -2.45
CA ASN A 226 -21.88 8.75 -3.88
C ASN A 226 -20.70 9.61 -4.34
N TRP A 227 -19.71 8.97 -4.96
CA TRP A 227 -18.55 9.65 -5.55
C TRP A 227 -18.80 10.28 -6.92
N GLU A 228 -19.97 10.06 -7.52
CA GLU A 228 -20.36 10.65 -8.82
C GLU A 228 -21.12 11.98 -8.67
N THR A 229 -21.23 12.49 -7.43
CA THR A 229 -21.91 13.75 -7.13
C THR A 229 -21.32 14.92 -7.93
N LYS A 230 -22.13 15.96 -8.18
CA LYS A 230 -21.68 17.17 -8.88
C LYS A 230 -20.48 17.82 -8.18
N TYR A 231 -20.48 17.83 -6.85
CA TYR A 231 -19.38 18.34 -6.02
C TYR A 231 -19.12 17.40 -4.85
N LEU A 232 -17.86 17.06 -4.59
CA LEU A 232 -17.45 16.32 -3.41
C LEU A 232 -17.57 17.20 -2.17
N SER A 233 -17.98 16.60 -1.04
CA SER A 233 -17.95 17.27 0.25
C SER A 233 -16.51 17.46 0.74
N LYS A 234 -16.31 18.37 1.71
CA LYS A 234 -15.01 18.52 2.37
C LYS A 234 -14.53 17.21 3.02
N GLU A 235 -15.45 16.42 3.55
CA GLU A 235 -15.16 15.12 4.17
C GLU A 235 -14.69 14.08 3.12
N GLN A 236 -15.33 14.04 1.95
CA GLN A 236 -14.90 13.20 0.83
C GLN A 236 -13.52 13.61 0.32
N LEU A 237 -13.27 14.92 0.14
CA LEU A 237 -11.97 15.43 -0.28
C LEU A 237 -10.87 15.06 0.72
N GLN A 238 -11.12 15.25 2.01
CA GLN A 238 -10.17 14.92 3.06
C GLN A 238 -9.90 13.42 3.13
N TYR A 239 -10.94 12.58 3.04
CA TYR A 239 -10.82 11.13 3.04
C TYR A 239 -9.93 10.67 1.87
N ALA A 240 -10.30 11.07 0.65
CA ALA A 240 -9.61 10.72 -0.59
C ALA A 240 -8.15 11.17 -0.59
N ALA A 241 -7.87 12.40 -0.14
CA ALA A 241 -6.49 12.88 -0.02
C ALA A 241 -5.68 12.13 1.03
N THR A 242 -6.32 11.70 2.13
CA THR A 242 -5.64 10.99 3.21
C THR A 242 -5.26 9.57 2.80
N ASP A 243 -6.10 8.85 2.05
CA ASP A 243 -5.78 7.48 1.60
C ASP A 243 -4.61 7.47 0.58
N ALA A 244 -4.59 8.41 -0.39
CA ALA A 244 -3.44 8.56 -1.29
C ALA A 244 -2.16 8.99 -0.56
N PHE A 245 -2.26 9.94 0.38
CA PHE A 245 -1.12 10.35 1.21
C PHE A 245 -0.57 9.21 2.06
N ALA A 246 -1.45 8.42 2.69
CA ALA A 246 -1.05 7.28 3.50
C ALA A 246 -0.29 6.25 2.65
N SER A 247 -0.76 5.98 1.43
CA SER A 247 -0.06 5.06 0.52
C SER A 247 1.36 5.54 0.19
N TRP A 248 1.53 6.81 -0.16
CA TRP A 248 2.86 7.39 -0.38
C TRP A 248 3.74 7.31 0.88
N TYR A 249 3.20 7.72 2.03
CA TYR A 249 3.96 7.81 3.27
C TYR A 249 4.39 6.44 3.79
N LEU A 250 3.52 5.42 3.70
CA LEU A 250 3.85 4.06 4.10
C LEU A 250 4.89 3.42 3.19
N TYR A 251 4.87 3.74 1.88
CA TYR A 251 5.95 3.32 0.98
C TYR A 251 7.30 3.88 1.43
N GLU A 252 7.35 5.18 1.76
CA GLU A 252 8.59 5.82 2.25
C GLU A 252 9.10 5.16 3.54
N VAL A 253 8.18 4.78 4.45
CA VAL A 253 8.53 4.03 5.67
C VAL A 253 9.02 2.62 5.33
N LEU A 254 8.31 1.86 4.50
CA LEU A 254 8.73 0.49 4.13
C LEU A 254 10.06 0.47 3.39
N ARG A 255 10.32 1.46 2.54
CA ARG A 255 11.57 1.59 1.80
C ARG A 255 12.77 1.88 2.70
N SER A 256 12.57 2.57 3.83
CA SER A 256 13.64 2.85 4.78
C SER A 256 13.96 1.67 5.71
N LEU A 257 13.11 0.64 5.73
CA LEU A 257 13.39 -0.61 6.44
C LEU A 257 14.39 -1.48 5.65
N PRO A 258 15.32 -2.17 6.35
CA PRO A 258 16.21 -3.14 5.73
C PRO A 258 15.43 -4.33 5.15
N ASP A 259 15.99 -5.00 4.15
CA ASP A 259 15.42 -6.26 3.64
C ASP A 259 15.60 -7.37 4.67
N VAL A 260 14.59 -8.23 4.83
CA VAL A 260 14.64 -9.37 5.77
C VAL A 260 15.81 -10.31 5.44
N GLU A 261 16.09 -10.53 4.16
CA GLU A 261 17.26 -11.33 3.72
C GLU A 261 18.61 -10.74 4.16
N ASN A 262 18.70 -9.41 4.28
CA ASN A 262 19.92 -8.75 4.77
C ASN A 262 20.02 -8.84 6.29
N LEU A 263 18.89 -8.83 7.00
CA LEU A 263 18.85 -9.07 8.44
C LEU A 263 19.32 -10.48 8.80
N GLU A 264 18.83 -11.51 8.10
CA GLU A 264 19.25 -12.91 8.32
C GLU A 264 20.75 -13.12 8.09
N LYS A 265 21.30 -12.51 7.04
CA LYS A 265 22.74 -12.56 6.74
C LYS A 265 23.59 -11.85 7.80
N VAL A 266 23.14 -10.69 8.27
CA VAL A 266 23.83 -9.94 9.34
C VAL A 266 23.77 -10.71 10.66
N THR A 267 22.64 -11.33 11.00
CA THR A 267 22.53 -12.16 12.20
C THR A 267 23.38 -13.43 12.12
N ALA A 268 23.46 -14.07 10.95
CA ALA A 268 24.30 -15.25 10.75
C ALA A 268 25.80 -14.91 10.83
N ALA A 269 26.22 -13.78 10.25
CA ALA A 269 27.61 -13.32 10.31
C ALA A 269 28.04 -12.97 11.74
N ASN A 270 27.18 -12.31 12.51
CA ASN A 270 27.47 -11.96 13.90
C ASN A 270 27.55 -13.21 14.80
N GLN A 271 26.72 -14.23 14.55
CA GLN A 271 26.78 -15.50 15.28
C GLN A 271 28.06 -16.29 14.97
N SER A 272 28.54 -16.27 13.73
CA SER A 272 29.82 -16.92 13.37
C SER A 272 31.04 -16.23 13.99
N ASP A 273 31.01 -14.90 14.12
CA ASP A 273 32.10 -14.14 14.75
C ASP A 273 32.15 -14.31 16.28
N GLU A 274 30.98 -14.42 16.95
CA GLU A 274 30.90 -14.74 18.38
C GLU A 274 31.40 -16.17 18.68
N GLN A 275 31.04 -17.17 17.87
CA GLN A 275 31.55 -18.54 18.03
C GLN A 275 33.07 -18.62 17.79
N ALA A 276 33.60 -17.91 16.80
CA ALA A 276 35.04 -17.89 16.52
C ALA A 276 35.84 -17.21 17.66
N THR A 277 35.26 -16.22 18.33
CA THR A 277 35.91 -15.53 19.47
C THR A 277 35.87 -16.38 20.75
N GLU A 278 34.79 -17.11 21.01
CA GLU A 278 34.71 -18.03 22.15
C GLU A 278 35.66 -19.24 22.00
N GLU A 279 35.77 -19.82 20.79
CA GLU A 279 36.70 -20.92 20.52
C GLU A 279 38.18 -20.48 20.66
N SER A 280 38.51 -19.27 20.21
CA SER A 280 39.86 -18.70 20.36
C SER A 280 40.23 -18.45 21.83
N GLN A 281 39.27 -18.04 22.68
CA GLN A 281 39.51 -17.82 24.11
C GLN A 281 39.65 -19.13 24.87
N ALA A 282 38.87 -20.16 24.53
CA ALA A 282 38.96 -21.48 25.13
C ALA A 282 40.28 -22.21 24.79
N ALA A 283 40.86 -21.95 23.61
CA ALA A 283 42.14 -22.52 23.19
C ALA A 283 43.35 -21.90 23.91
N SER A 284 43.24 -20.67 24.42
CA SER A 284 44.35 -19.95 25.08
C SER A 284 44.46 -20.22 26.60
N LEU A 285 43.55 -21.03 27.16
CA LEU A 285 43.47 -21.39 28.58
C LEU A 285 43.92 -22.85 28.87
N LYS A 286 44.45 -23.56 27.86
CA LYS A 286 45.08 -24.88 27.99
C LYS A 286 46.58 -24.77 27.72
#